data_AF-A0A7J7K4K6-F1
#
_entry.id   AF-A0A7J7K4K6-F1
#
_cell.length_a   1.000
_cell.length_b   1.000
_cell.length_c   1.000
_cell.angle_alpha   90.00
_cell.angle_beta   90.00
_cell.angle_gamma   90.00
#
_symmetry.space_group_name_H-M   'P 1'
#
loop_
_entity.id
_entity.type
_entity.pdbx_description
1 polymer ?
#
loop_
_entity_poly.entity_id
_entity_poly.type
_entity_poly.pdbx_seq_one_letter_code
_entity_poly.pdbx_strand_id
1 'polypeptide(L)'
;MKAVIGVVLLGVVLPALSKDCAQLYEENGLSPNFNETIAHAIHSLTLNELRKFNPLAEELNGVPVVNPRLNDPTETERVIPHAPEEEINKNFMSEAMNTIDLVMSQVGQSGDQFGTNWPIVARIVHKFHMKDTWAKIKEEFDLMKQPAKDLCVCLKDTEKNGIFQAVDWVARQYRTAPLLTLLNKPLPKLKDAKSWEVWRARLVQYYDSQAITDAATYLSCVLNHTS
;
A
#
# COMPACT_ATOMS: atom_id res chain seq x y z
N MET A 1 -57.93 -33.94 -33.05
CA MET A 1 -56.60 -33.32 -32.83
C MET A 1 -56.76 -32.27 -31.75
N LYS A 2 -56.11 -32.42 -30.59
CA LYS A 2 -56.11 -31.41 -29.51
C LYS A 2 -54.79 -30.66 -29.59
N ALA A 3 -54.84 -29.36 -29.82
CA ALA A 3 -53.66 -28.49 -29.79
C ALA A 3 -53.33 -28.17 -28.33
N VAL A 4 -52.11 -28.52 -27.90
CA VAL A 4 -51.56 -28.13 -26.61
C VAL A 4 -50.80 -26.82 -26.84
N ILE A 5 -51.31 -25.73 -26.29
CA ILE A 5 -50.62 -24.43 -26.29
C ILE A 5 -49.61 -24.45 -25.15
N GLY A 6 -48.34 -24.63 -25.48
CA GLY A 6 -47.23 -24.49 -24.56
C GLY A 6 -46.99 -23.01 -24.26
N VAL A 7 -47.22 -22.59 -23.02
CA VAL A 7 -46.84 -21.26 -22.53
C VAL A 7 -45.34 -21.30 -22.22
N VAL A 8 -44.54 -20.62 -23.03
CA VAL A 8 -43.12 -20.37 -22.77
C VAL A 8 -43.03 -19.23 -21.77
N LEU A 9 -42.74 -19.56 -20.50
CA LEU A 9 -42.35 -18.59 -19.48
C LEU A 9 -40.94 -18.07 -19.79
N LEU A 10 -40.85 -16.92 -20.47
CA LEU A 10 -39.63 -16.14 -20.52
C LEU A 10 -39.38 -15.54 -19.13
N GLY A 11 -38.49 -16.15 -18.36
CA GLY A 11 -37.98 -15.58 -17.12
C GLY A 11 -37.20 -14.30 -17.42
N VAL A 12 -37.75 -13.15 -17.00
CA VAL A 12 -37.02 -11.89 -16.99
C VAL A 12 -35.95 -11.99 -15.91
N VAL A 13 -34.69 -12.19 -16.33
CA VAL A 13 -33.54 -12.03 -15.44
C VAL A 13 -33.37 -10.54 -15.22
N LEU A 14 -33.90 -10.03 -14.10
CA LEU A 14 -33.58 -8.68 -13.65
C LEU A 14 -32.09 -8.65 -13.33
N PRO A 15 -31.29 -7.74 -13.92
CA PRO A 15 -29.91 -7.58 -13.50
C PRO A 15 -29.93 -7.18 -12.02
N ALA A 16 -29.21 -7.93 -11.19
CA ALA A 16 -28.94 -7.48 -9.83
C ALA A 16 -28.32 -6.09 -9.95
N LEU A 17 -28.89 -5.09 -9.26
CA LEU A 17 -28.26 -3.78 -9.17
C LEU A 17 -26.88 -3.99 -8.54
N SER A 18 -25.83 -3.87 -9.36
CA SER A 18 -24.46 -3.74 -8.83
C SER A 18 -24.46 -2.52 -7.92
N LYS A 19 -24.12 -2.71 -6.64
CA LYS A 19 -23.92 -1.58 -5.75
C LYS A 19 -22.82 -0.70 -6.31
N ASP A 20 -22.96 0.61 -6.13
CA ASP A 20 -21.89 1.55 -6.45
C ASP A 20 -20.73 1.34 -5.46
N CYS A 21 -19.50 1.57 -5.92
CA CYS A 21 -18.30 1.35 -5.12
C CYS A 21 -18.29 2.21 -3.85
N ALA A 22 -18.81 3.44 -3.90
CA ALA A 22 -18.90 4.30 -2.72
C ALA A 22 -19.74 3.66 -1.61
N GLN A 23 -20.88 3.06 -1.97
CA GLN A 23 -21.73 2.33 -1.03
C GLN A 23 -21.04 1.07 -0.50
N LEU A 24 -20.32 0.34 -1.36
CA LEU A 24 -19.57 -0.85 -0.93
C LEU A 24 -18.49 -0.52 0.09
N TYR A 25 -17.78 0.60 -0.06
CA TYR A 25 -16.78 1.02 0.92
C TYR A 25 -17.41 1.27 2.30
N GLU A 26 -18.49 2.06 2.36
CA GLU A 26 -19.17 2.40 3.62
C GLU A 26 -19.76 1.16 4.30
N GLU A 27 -20.47 0.30 3.56
CA GLU A 27 -21.10 -0.89 4.10
C GLU A 27 -20.09 -1.93 4.61
N ASN A 28 -18.87 -1.93 4.06
CA ASN A 28 -17.78 -2.81 4.50
C ASN A 28 -16.86 -2.12 5.52
N GLY A 29 -17.24 -0.94 6.02
CA GLY A 29 -16.55 -0.28 7.12
C GLY A 29 -15.20 0.33 6.76
N LEU A 30 -14.96 0.65 5.48
CA LEU A 30 -13.77 1.40 5.06
C LEU A 30 -13.88 2.83 5.59
N SER A 31 -12.76 3.40 6.06
CA SER A 31 -12.77 4.78 6.53
C SER A 31 -13.04 5.78 5.40
N PRO A 32 -13.54 6.99 5.70
CA PRO A 32 -13.66 8.06 4.71
C PRO A 32 -12.33 8.44 4.03
N ASN A 33 -11.20 8.11 4.65
CA ASN A 33 -9.84 8.37 4.18
C ASN A 33 -9.08 7.07 3.84
N PHE A 34 -9.79 5.98 3.49
CA PHE A 34 -9.19 4.67 3.21
C PHE A 34 -8.10 4.73 2.14
N ASN A 35 -8.28 5.62 1.16
CA ASN A 35 -7.33 5.82 0.08
C ASN A 35 -5.95 6.29 0.60
N GLU A 36 -5.94 7.17 1.60
CA GLU A 36 -4.71 7.65 2.23
C GLU A 36 -4.09 6.58 3.14
N THR A 37 -4.90 5.87 3.94
CA THR A 37 -4.40 4.82 4.86
C THR A 37 -3.82 3.64 4.09
N ILE A 38 -4.50 3.22 3.01
CA ILE A 38 -4.00 2.18 2.10
C ILE A 38 -2.76 2.65 1.35
N ALA A 39 -2.75 3.87 0.79
CA ALA A 39 -1.56 4.41 0.12
C ALA A 39 -0.36 4.47 1.07
N HIS A 40 -0.56 4.90 2.32
CA HIS A 40 0.48 4.86 3.33
C HIS A 40 0.97 3.43 3.60
N ALA A 41 0.11 2.42 3.63
CA ALA A 41 0.55 1.04 3.81
C ALA A 41 1.37 0.51 2.62
N ILE A 42 1.01 0.86 1.38
CA ILE A 42 1.56 0.21 0.19
C ILE A 42 2.70 0.97 -0.49
N HIS A 43 2.88 2.27 -0.24
CA HIS A 43 3.77 3.12 -1.05
C HIS A 43 5.23 2.65 -1.16
N SER A 44 5.74 1.87 -0.21
CA SER A 44 7.10 1.30 -0.23
C SER A 44 7.13 -0.22 -0.07
N LEU A 45 6.00 -0.87 -0.37
CA LEU A 45 5.84 -2.31 -0.25
C LEU A 45 6.61 -3.01 -1.38
N THR A 46 7.21 -4.14 -1.07
CA THR A 46 8.03 -4.94 -2.00
C THR A 46 7.43 -6.33 -2.16
N LEU A 47 7.80 -7.04 -3.22
CA LEU A 47 7.36 -8.42 -3.42
C LEU A 47 7.79 -9.33 -2.24
N ASN A 48 8.96 -9.10 -1.66
CA ASN A 48 9.44 -9.84 -0.49
C ASN A 48 8.49 -9.68 0.71
N GLU A 49 7.94 -8.48 0.89
CA GLU A 49 7.00 -8.16 1.96
C GLU A 49 5.59 -8.66 1.65
N LEU A 50 5.11 -8.54 0.39
CA LEU A 50 3.85 -9.19 -0.05
C LEU A 50 3.88 -10.70 0.21
N ARG A 51 5.02 -11.36 -0.02
CA ARG A 51 5.20 -12.79 0.23
C ARG A 51 5.10 -13.18 1.70
N LYS A 52 5.21 -12.23 2.64
CA LYS A 52 4.89 -12.47 4.05
C LYS A 52 3.38 -12.59 4.28
N PHE A 53 2.57 -11.89 3.50
CA PHE A 53 1.09 -11.97 3.52
C PHE A 53 0.58 -13.19 2.75
N ASN A 54 1.04 -13.37 1.52
CA ASN A 54 0.75 -14.54 0.68
C ASN A 54 2.05 -15.03 0.01
N PRO A 55 2.62 -16.18 0.42
CA PRO A 55 3.85 -16.71 -0.17
C PRO A 55 3.83 -16.91 -1.69
N LEU A 56 2.63 -16.97 -2.29
CA LEU A 56 2.43 -17.13 -3.73
C LEU A 56 2.25 -15.79 -4.48
N ALA A 57 2.44 -14.64 -3.82
CA ALA A 57 2.36 -13.34 -4.48
C ALA A 57 3.29 -13.29 -5.70
N GLU A 58 2.73 -12.89 -6.83
CA GLU A 58 3.39 -12.82 -8.13
C GLU A 58 4.11 -11.47 -8.35
N GLU A 59 5.04 -11.44 -9.30
CA GLU A 59 5.75 -10.20 -9.68
C GLU A 59 4.77 -9.12 -10.18
N LEU A 60 3.74 -9.51 -10.93
CA LEU A 60 2.68 -8.63 -11.42
C LEU A 60 1.49 -8.61 -10.44
N ASN A 61 1.73 -8.25 -9.19
CA ASN A 61 0.76 -8.27 -8.09
C ASN A 61 -0.32 -7.16 -8.13
N GLY A 62 -0.21 -6.18 -9.04
CA GLY A 62 -1.20 -5.11 -9.17
C GLY A 62 -1.27 -4.12 -8.00
N VAL A 63 -0.27 -4.12 -7.10
CA VAL A 63 -0.17 -3.17 -5.99
C VAL A 63 0.63 -1.95 -6.45
N PRO A 64 0.02 -0.75 -6.58
CA PRO A 64 0.74 0.44 -7.00
C PRO A 64 1.64 0.94 -5.87
N VAL A 65 2.92 1.15 -6.17
CA VAL A 65 3.92 1.62 -5.21
C VAL A 65 4.75 2.76 -5.79
N VAL A 66 5.42 3.52 -4.93
CA VAL A 66 6.39 4.53 -5.37
C VAL A 66 7.51 3.83 -6.12
N ASN A 67 7.87 4.36 -7.29
CA ASN A 67 8.94 3.81 -8.10
C ASN A 67 10.27 3.80 -7.31
N PRO A 68 10.94 2.65 -7.10
CA PRO A 68 12.21 2.62 -6.37
C PRO A 68 13.33 3.44 -7.03
N ARG A 69 13.23 3.66 -8.34
CA ARG A 69 14.14 4.49 -9.12
C ARG A 69 13.65 5.93 -9.24
N LEU A 70 12.89 6.44 -8.27
CA LEU A 70 12.31 7.78 -8.31
C LEU A 70 13.35 8.90 -8.55
N ASN A 71 14.62 8.71 -8.24
CA ASN A 71 15.66 9.72 -8.47
C ASN A 71 16.46 9.50 -9.76
N ASP A 72 16.18 8.44 -10.51
CA ASP A 72 16.80 8.18 -11.79
C ASP A 72 16.25 9.15 -12.86
N PRO A 73 17.10 9.93 -13.55
CA PRO A 73 16.67 10.86 -14.57
C PRO A 73 16.01 10.21 -15.79
N THR A 74 16.18 8.89 -16.00
CA THR A 74 15.51 8.18 -17.10
C THR A 74 14.09 7.73 -16.75
N GLU A 75 13.69 7.81 -15.49
CA GLU A 75 12.36 7.39 -15.03
C GLU A 75 11.32 8.50 -15.17
N THR A 76 10.27 8.21 -15.91
CA THR A 76 9.12 9.11 -16.11
C THR A 76 7.98 8.80 -15.12
N GLU A 77 7.88 7.56 -14.65
CA GLU A 77 6.83 7.08 -13.76
C GLU A 77 7.22 7.28 -12.29
N ARG A 78 6.37 7.98 -11.54
CA ARG A 78 6.54 8.14 -10.08
C ARG A 78 5.97 6.98 -9.29
N VAL A 79 4.97 6.31 -9.87
CA VAL A 79 4.26 5.17 -9.30
C VAL A 79 4.30 4.08 -10.35
N ILE A 80 4.71 2.88 -9.94
CA ILE A 80 4.69 1.68 -10.77
C ILE A 80 3.51 0.80 -10.34
N PRO A 81 2.90 0.02 -11.25
CA PRO A 81 1.64 -0.68 -10.98
C PRO A 81 1.81 -2.00 -10.20
N HIS A 82 3.02 -2.32 -9.73
CA HIS A 82 3.32 -3.53 -8.97
C HIS A 82 4.40 -3.27 -7.94
N ALA A 83 4.31 -3.94 -6.79
CA ALA A 83 5.36 -3.95 -5.79
C ALA A 83 6.55 -4.78 -6.31
N PRO A 84 7.74 -4.20 -6.52
CA PRO A 84 8.88 -4.88 -7.12
C PRO A 84 9.61 -5.74 -6.08
N GLU A 85 10.40 -6.71 -6.55
CA GLU A 85 11.34 -7.42 -5.69
C GLU A 85 12.46 -6.49 -5.22
N GLU A 86 12.81 -6.59 -3.95
CA GLU A 86 13.91 -5.85 -3.35
C GLU A 86 15.10 -6.80 -3.15
N GLU A 87 16.18 -6.52 -3.86
CA GLU A 87 17.42 -7.28 -3.73
C GLU A 87 18.09 -6.97 -2.39
N ILE A 88 17.84 -7.82 -1.40
CA ILE A 88 18.48 -7.72 -0.10
C ILE A 88 19.77 -8.54 -0.11
N ASN A 89 20.91 -7.85 0.04
CA ASN A 89 22.17 -8.52 0.30
C ASN A 89 22.12 -9.22 1.66
N LYS A 90 22.42 -10.52 1.71
CA LYS A 90 22.40 -11.32 2.94
C LYS A 90 23.79 -11.45 3.59
N ASN A 91 24.59 -10.39 3.47
CA ASN A 91 25.93 -10.32 4.05
C ASN A 91 25.92 -10.34 5.59
N PHE A 92 24.86 -9.81 6.21
CA PHE A 92 24.67 -9.84 7.65
C PHE A 92 23.68 -10.93 8.07
N MET A 93 23.86 -11.44 9.29
CA MET A 93 22.98 -12.47 9.86
C MET A 93 21.57 -11.93 10.18
N SER A 94 21.49 -10.73 10.78
CA SER A 94 20.21 -10.16 11.21
C SER A 94 19.54 -9.38 10.09
N GLU A 95 18.21 -9.48 9.98
CA GLU A 95 17.39 -8.67 9.08
C GLU A 95 17.60 -7.16 9.31
N ALA A 96 17.79 -6.73 10.56
CA ALA A 96 18.02 -5.33 10.89
C ALA A 96 19.30 -4.80 10.23
N MET A 97 20.42 -5.52 10.33
CA MET A 97 21.67 -5.12 9.68
C MET A 97 21.58 -5.18 8.15
N ASN A 98 20.91 -6.18 7.57
CA ASN A 98 20.69 -6.21 6.11
C ASN A 98 19.79 -5.04 5.65
N THR A 99 18.83 -4.61 6.45
CA THR A 99 17.99 -3.43 6.16
C THR A 99 18.83 -2.14 6.19
N ILE A 100 19.75 -2.02 7.15
CA ILE A 100 20.69 -0.88 7.20
C ILE A 100 21.63 -0.92 5.98
N ASP A 101 22.19 -2.07 5.64
CA ASP A 101 23.09 -2.25 4.48
C ASP A 101 22.42 -1.88 3.15
N LEU A 102 21.17 -2.33 2.97
CA LEU A 102 20.34 -1.96 1.83
C LEU A 102 20.18 -0.44 1.71
N VAL A 103 19.82 0.26 2.80
CA VAL A 103 19.68 1.73 2.76
C VAL A 103 21.02 2.38 2.47
N MET A 104 22.05 2.01 3.23
CA MET A 104 23.37 2.64 3.15
C MET A 104 24.06 2.43 1.79
N SER A 105 23.84 1.28 1.14
CA SER A 105 24.37 1.00 -0.19
C SER A 105 23.70 1.83 -1.29
N GLN A 106 22.48 2.31 -1.07
CA GLN A 106 21.71 3.09 -2.06
C GLN A 106 21.86 4.62 -1.89
N VAL A 107 22.30 5.11 -0.73
CA VAL A 107 22.44 6.57 -0.48
C VAL A 107 23.29 7.24 -1.57
N GLY A 108 22.72 8.25 -2.23
CA GLY A 108 23.37 8.98 -3.32
C GLY A 108 23.38 8.28 -4.68
N GLN A 109 22.78 7.09 -4.80
CA GLN A 109 22.58 6.39 -6.07
C GLN A 109 21.17 6.61 -6.64
N SER A 110 20.91 6.15 -7.86
CA SER A 110 19.56 6.26 -8.48
C SER A 110 18.48 5.48 -7.70
N GLY A 111 18.87 4.39 -7.03
CA GLY A 111 18.02 3.60 -6.14
C GLY A 111 17.71 4.24 -4.78
N ASP A 112 18.21 5.45 -4.50
CA ASP A 112 18.09 6.09 -3.18
C ASP A 112 16.65 6.48 -2.80
N GLN A 113 15.63 6.27 -3.66
CA GLN A 113 14.17 6.50 -3.50
C GLN A 113 13.70 7.88 -3.02
N PHE A 114 14.37 8.46 -2.03
CA PHE A 114 14.15 9.75 -1.42
C PHE A 114 15.19 10.77 -1.91
N GLY A 115 14.76 12.02 -2.08
CA GLY A 115 15.64 13.10 -2.54
C GLY A 115 16.72 13.47 -1.51
N THR A 116 17.68 14.30 -1.94
CA THR A 116 18.85 14.73 -1.13
C THR A 116 18.50 15.42 0.20
N ASN A 117 17.25 15.87 0.37
CA ASN A 117 16.76 16.50 1.60
C ASN A 117 16.49 15.52 2.75
N TRP A 118 16.43 14.21 2.48
CA TRP A 118 16.19 13.18 3.50
C TRP A 118 17.47 12.83 4.26
N PRO A 119 17.51 13.04 5.60
CA PRO A 119 18.61 12.55 6.42
C PRO A 119 18.73 11.03 6.34
N ILE A 120 19.95 10.50 6.35
CA ILE A 120 20.20 9.04 6.30
C ILE A 120 19.42 8.30 7.41
N VAL A 121 19.45 8.84 8.64
CA VAL A 121 18.71 8.26 9.78
C VAL A 121 17.20 8.19 9.50
N ALA A 122 16.63 9.18 8.80
CA ALA A 122 15.22 9.18 8.44
C ALA A 122 14.88 8.07 7.42
N ARG A 123 15.79 7.76 6.49
CA ARG A 123 15.62 6.65 5.52
C ARG A 123 15.60 5.31 6.24
N ILE A 124 16.51 5.11 7.20
CA ILE A 124 16.56 3.91 8.04
C ILE A 124 15.27 3.78 8.86
N VAL A 125 14.87 4.85 9.55
CA VAL A 125 13.63 4.89 10.34
C VAL A 125 12.41 4.59 9.48
N HIS A 126 12.33 5.12 8.25
CA HIS A 126 11.23 4.83 7.35
C HIS A 126 11.14 3.35 6.99
N LYS A 127 12.25 2.68 6.63
CA LYS A 127 12.24 1.23 6.35
C LYS A 127 11.74 0.41 7.55
N PHE A 128 12.20 0.73 8.76
CA PHE A 128 11.74 0.02 9.96
C PHE A 128 10.28 0.35 10.32
N HIS A 129 9.85 1.60 10.13
CA HIS A 129 8.45 2.02 10.31
C HIS A 129 7.52 1.23 9.42
N MET A 130 7.86 1.09 8.14
CA MET A 130 7.06 0.32 7.19
C MET A 130 6.99 -1.16 7.58
N LYS A 131 8.12 -1.77 7.96
CA LYS A 131 8.14 -3.16 8.45
C LYS A 131 7.28 -3.38 9.70
N ASP A 132 7.34 -2.46 10.66
CA ASP A 132 6.50 -2.53 11.87
C ASP A 132 5.01 -2.34 11.54
N THR A 133 4.71 -1.41 10.62
CA THR A 133 3.35 -1.19 10.10
C THR A 133 2.82 -2.46 9.44
N TRP A 134 3.60 -3.12 8.58
CA TRP A 134 3.18 -4.36 7.92
C TRP A 134 3.02 -5.53 8.88
N ALA A 135 3.85 -5.64 9.91
CA ALA A 135 3.65 -6.64 10.96
C ALA A 135 2.28 -6.49 11.65
N LYS A 136 1.87 -5.26 11.95
CA LYS A 136 0.52 -4.96 12.50
C LYS A 136 -0.59 -5.26 11.51
N ILE A 137 -0.42 -4.89 10.24
CA ILE A 137 -1.41 -5.19 9.19
C ILE A 137 -1.55 -6.70 9.00
N LYS A 138 -0.47 -7.47 9.13
CA LYS A 138 -0.48 -8.92 9.03
C LYS A 138 -1.34 -9.57 10.12
N GLU A 139 -1.28 -9.05 11.35
CA GLU A 139 -2.14 -9.53 12.45
C GLU A 139 -3.63 -9.40 12.09
N GLU A 140 -4.05 -8.24 11.58
CA GLU A 140 -5.44 -8.02 11.15
C GLU A 140 -5.79 -8.85 9.91
N PHE A 141 -4.90 -8.90 8.91
CA PHE A 141 -5.06 -9.67 7.68
C PHE A 141 -5.29 -11.16 7.95
N ASP A 142 -4.60 -11.74 8.93
CA ASP A 142 -4.74 -13.16 9.29
C ASP A 142 -6.04 -13.48 10.02
N LEU A 143 -6.61 -12.50 10.71
CA LEU A 143 -7.81 -12.65 11.52
C LEU A 143 -9.08 -12.28 10.75
N MET A 144 -8.96 -11.41 9.75
CA MET A 144 -10.11 -10.92 9.00
C MET A 144 -10.71 -11.98 8.09
N LYS A 145 -12.02 -11.85 7.83
CA LYS A 145 -12.68 -12.65 6.80
C LYS A 145 -12.34 -12.12 5.43
N GLN A 146 -12.34 -13.01 4.44
CA GLN A 146 -12.19 -12.62 3.04
C GLN A 146 -13.22 -11.55 2.67
N PRO A 147 -12.79 -10.40 2.13
CA PRO A 147 -13.72 -9.36 1.71
C PRO A 147 -14.60 -9.82 0.55
N ALA A 148 -15.77 -9.17 0.41
CA ALA A 148 -16.71 -9.51 -0.65
C ALA A 148 -16.10 -9.25 -2.04
N LYS A 149 -16.46 -10.10 -3.02
CA LYS A 149 -15.87 -10.05 -4.37
C LYS A 149 -16.10 -8.71 -5.07
N ASP A 150 -17.29 -8.13 -4.91
CA ASP A 150 -17.68 -6.83 -5.43
C ASP A 150 -16.88 -5.68 -4.80
N LEU A 151 -16.68 -5.70 -3.47
CA LEU A 151 -15.78 -4.77 -2.80
C LEU A 151 -14.36 -4.86 -3.37
N CYS A 152 -13.85 -6.08 -3.58
CA CYS A 152 -12.51 -6.26 -4.13
C CYS A 152 -12.38 -5.78 -5.58
N VAL A 153 -13.43 -5.85 -6.40
CA VAL A 153 -13.42 -5.24 -7.73
C VAL A 153 -13.23 -3.72 -7.61
N CYS A 154 -13.93 -3.07 -6.68
CA CYS A 154 -13.82 -1.64 -6.43
C CYS A 154 -12.45 -1.22 -5.86
N LEU A 155 -11.93 -1.97 -4.88
CA LEU A 155 -10.64 -1.66 -4.25
C LEU A 155 -9.44 -1.86 -5.20
N LYS A 156 -9.53 -2.81 -6.13
CA LYS A 156 -8.47 -3.05 -7.13
C LYS A 156 -8.43 -2.01 -8.25
N ASP A 157 -9.50 -1.25 -8.49
CA ASP A 157 -9.51 -0.13 -9.45
C ASP A 157 -8.90 1.12 -8.81
N THR A 158 -7.59 1.06 -8.53
CA THR A 158 -6.86 2.07 -7.75
C THR A 158 -6.82 3.45 -8.42
N GLU A 159 -7.01 3.51 -9.74
CA GLU A 159 -7.08 4.74 -10.52
C GLU A 159 -8.37 5.53 -10.24
N LYS A 160 -9.47 4.84 -9.90
CA LYS A 160 -10.79 5.46 -9.68
C LYS A 160 -11.13 5.67 -8.21
N ASN A 161 -10.49 4.95 -7.30
CA ASN A 161 -10.81 4.99 -5.88
C ASN A 161 -9.88 5.91 -5.05
N GLY A 162 -8.95 6.61 -5.70
CA GLY A 162 -8.08 7.59 -5.04
C GLY A 162 -6.77 7.04 -4.49
N ILE A 163 -6.58 5.71 -4.44
CA ILE A 163 -5.38 5.07 -3.89
C ILE A 163 -4.15 5.44 -4.74
N PHE A 164 -4.24 5.34 -6.07
CA PHE A 164 -3.12 5.66 -6.96
C PHE A 164 -2.67 7.12 -6.79
N GLN A 165 -3.62 8.05 -6.75
CA GLN A 165 -3.33 9.48 -6.58
C GLN A 165 -2.70 9.77 -5.21
N ALA A 166 -3.10 9.04 -4.16
CA ALA A 166 -2.47 9.16 -2.85
C ALA A 166 -1.03 8.60 -2.85
N VAL A 167 -0.74 7.50 -3.55
CA VAL A 167 0.64 7.02 -3.74
C VAL A 167 1.47 8.00 -4.57
N ASP A 168 0.91 8.59 -5.64
CA ASP A 168 1.57 9.65 -6.43
C ASP A 168 1.89 10.87 -5.58
N TRP A 169 0.99 11.24 -4.67
CA TRP A 169 1.23 12.31 -3.72
C TRP A 169 2.42 12.01 -2.81
N VAL A 170 2.54 10.78 -2.27
CA VAL A 170 3.71 10.36 -1.48
C VAL A 170 5.00 10.46 -2.30
N ALA A 171 4.99 9.97 -3.54
CA ALA A 171 6.16 10.06 -4.43
C ALA A 171 6.60 11.52 -4.64
N ARG A 172 5.67 12.47 -4.77
CA ARG A 172 6.00 13.90 -4.86
C ARG A 172 6.68 14.39 -3.58
N GLN A 173 6.18 14.01 -2.40
CA GLN A 173 6.78 14.40 -1.12
C GLN A 173 8.23 13.92 -0.99
N TYR A 174 8.55 12.74 -1.54
CA TYR A 174 9.92 12.19 -1.51
C TYR A 174 10.93 13.06 -2.29
N ARG A 175 10.50 13.68 -3.39
CA ARG A 175 11.36 14.54 -4.23
C ARG A 175 11.43 15.99 -3.74
N THR A 176 10.33 16.58 -3.28
CA THR A 176 10.20 18.05 -3.21
C THR A 176 10.22 18.63 -1.81
N ALA A 177 9.98 17.84 -0.76
CA ALA A 177 9.73 18.41 0.56
C ALA A 177 11.06 18.72 1.31
N PRO A 178 11.39 20.00 1.61
CA PRO A 178 12.53 20.32 2.48
C PRO A 178 12.27 19.94 3.95
N LEU A 179 10.99 19.70 4.28
CA LEU A 179 10.48 19.16 5.53
C LEU A 179 9.47 18.08 5.15
N LEU A 180 9.76 16.84 5.48
CA LEU A 180 8.86 15.73 5.24
C LEU A 180 7.47 16.03 5.75
N THR A 181 6.46 16.10 4.89
CA THR A 181 5.09 16.22 5.40
C THR A 181 4.53 14.83 5.64
N LEU A 182 4.20 14.54 6.89
CA LEU A 182 3.36 13.40 7.29
C LEU A 182 2.05 14.00 7.78
N LEU A 183 0.92 13.62 7.18
CA LEU A 183 -0.41 14.20 7.44
C LEU A 183 -0.45 15.73 7.23
N ASN A 184 0.14 16.22 6.12
CA ASN A 184 0.23 17.64 5.78
C ASN A 184 0.94 18.53 6.83
N LYS A 185 1.72 17.93 7.74
CA LYS A 185 2.47 18.65 8.77
C LYS A 185 3.96 18.42 8.59
N PRO A 186 4.78 19.49 8.55
CA PRO A 186 6.21 19.35 8.37
C PRO A 186 6.84 18.62 9.56
N LEU A 187 7.66 17.62 9.26
CA LEU A 187 8.53 16.95 10.20
C LEU A 187 9.86 17.71 10.30
N PRO A 188 10.39 17.88 11.52
CA PRO A 188 11.76 18.36 11.67
C PRO A 188 12.74 17.34 11.07
N LYS A 189 13.91 17.80 10.62
CA LYS A 189 15.01 16.89 10.27
C LYS A 189 15.34 16.02 11.49
N LEU A 190 15.32 14.70 11.31
CA LEU A 190 15.63 13.74 12.37
C LEU A 190 17.12 13.77 12.69
N LYS A 191 17.49 14.26 13.88
CA LYS A 191 18.89 14.49 14.27
C LYS A 191 19.18 14.32 15.76
N ASP A 192 18.15 14.28 16.60
CA ASP A 192 18.25 14.26 18.05
C ASP A 192 16.99 13.68 18.71
N ALA A 193 17.01 13.51 20.03
CA ALA A 193 15.86 12.98 20.78
C ALA A 193 14.59 13.83 20.63
N LYS A 194 14.73 15.16 20.53
CA LYS A 194 13.60 16.09 20.40
C LYS A 194 12.90 15.93 19.05
N SER A 195 13.66 15.85 17.96
CA SER A 195 13.12 15.57 16.63
C SER A 195 12.53 14.15 16.57
N TRP A 196 13.13 13.17 17.26
CA TRP A 196 12.57 11.83 17.38
C TRP A 196 11.20 11.80 18.06
N GLU A 197 10.96 12.58 19.12
CA GLU A 197 9.65 12.64 19.78
C GLU A 197 8.54 13.04 18.79
N VAL A 198 8.80 14.03 17.94
CA VAL A 198 7.86 14.47 16.90
C VAL A 198 7.65 13.38 15.84
N TRP A 199 8.74 12.74 15.40
CA TRP A 199 8.68 11.63 14.44
C TRP A 199 7.89 10.45 14.99
N ARG A 200 8.26 9.92 16.16
CA ARG A 200 7.58 8.82 16.83
C ARG A 200 6.08 9.09 16.96
N ALA A 201 5.71 10.28 17.43
CA ALA A 201 4.32 10.66 17.58
C ALA A 201 3.55 10.69 16.25
N ARG A 202 4.22 10.93 15.11
CA ARG A 202 3.61 10.91 13.76
C ARG A 202 3.52 9.50 13.19
N LEU A 203 4.60 8.72 13.31
CA LEU A 203 4.67 7.37 12.79
C LEU A 203 3.59 6.48 13.41
N VAL A 204 3.38 6.56 14.73
CA VAL A 204 2.38 5.75 15.43
C VAL A 204 0.92 6.15 15.12
N GLN A 205 0.66 7.29 14.46
CA GLN A 205 -0.70 7.65 14.04
C GLN A 205 -1.25 6.68 12.99
N TYR A 206 -0.37 6.05 12.21
CA TYR A 206 -0.74 5.03 11.24
C TYR A 206 -0.91 3.63 11.85
N TYR A 207 -0.80 3.51 13.19
CA TYR A 207 -1.17 2.30 13.92
C TYR A 207 -2.61 2.35 14.43
N ASP A 208 -3.38 3.36 14.00
CA ASP A 208 -4.81 3.44 14.24
C ASP A 208 -5.52 2.20 13.68
N SER A 209 -6.43 1.62 14.46
CA SER A 209 -7.08 0.35 14.11
C SER A 209 -7.81 0.43 12.78
N GLN A 210 -8.43 1.56 12.46
CA GLN A 210 -9.17 1.72 11.21
C GLN A 210 -8.21 1.76 10.01
N ALA A 211 -7.08 2.47 10.13
CA ALA A 211 -6.06 2.49 9.08
C ALA A 211 -5.47 1.09 8.81
N ILE A 212 -5.28 0.30 9.88
CA ILE A 212 -4.84 -1.09 9.78
C ILE A 212 -5.89 -1.96 9.08
N THR A 213 -7.17 -1.85 9.46
CA THR A 213 -8.28 -2.59 8.82
C THR A 213 -8.46 -2.22 7.34
N ASP A 214 -8.37 -0.93 6.98
CA ASP A 214 -8.43 -0.48 5.58
C ASP A 214 -7.32 -1.16 4.75
N ALA A 215 -6.08 -1.12 5.25
CA ALA A 215 -4.92 -1.70 4.58
C ALA A 215 -5.00 -3.23 4.47
N ALA A 216 -5.40 -3.92 5.55
CA ALA A 216 -5.59 -5.37 5.55
C ALA A 216 -6.67 -5.79 4.54
N THR A 217 -7.78 -5.05 4.47
CA THR A 217 -8.87 -5.29 3.52
C THR A 217 -8.39 -5.16 2.08
N TYR A 218 -7.65 -4.09 1.76
CA TYR A 218 -7.07 -3.92 0.44
C TYR A 218 -6.12 -5.07 0.09
N LEU A 219 -5.15 -5.38 0.98
CA LEU A 219 -4.18 -6.45 0.76
C LEU A 219 -4.87 -7.81 0.58
N SER A 220 -5.95 -8.08 1.32
CA SER A 220 -6.72 -9.31 1.12
C SER A 220 -7.36 -9.37 -0.26
N CYS A 221 -7.84 -8.25 -0.79
CA CYS A 221 -8.43 -8.19 -2.12
C CYS A 221 -7.42 -8.37 -3.27
N VAL A 222 -6.18 -7.86 -3.12
CA VAL A 222 -5.13 -7.99 -4.15
C VAL A 222 -4.37 -9.31 -4.07
N LEU A 223 -4.20 -9.88 -2.88
CA LEU A 223 -3.37 -11.08 -2.70
C LEU A 223 -4.14 -12.39 -2.71
N ASN A 224 -5.44 -12.39 -2.39
CA ASN A 224 -6.22 -13.61 -2.45
C ASN A 224 -6.82 -13.78 -3.84
N HIS A 225 -6.11 -14.55 -4.67
CA HIS A 225 -6.71 -15.17 -5.84
C HIS A 225 -7.76 -16.16 -5.33
N THR A 226 -9.04 -15.85 -5.52
CA THR A 226 -10.05 -16.91 -5.58
C THR A 226 -9.64 -17.84 -6.71
N SER A 227 -9.08 -18.99 -6.33
CA SER A 227 -9.10 -20.23 -7.12
C SER A 227 -10.52 -20.59 -7.54
#